data_AF-A0A429IPQ2-F1
#
_entry.id   AF-A0A429IPQ2-F1
#
_cell.length_a   1.000
_cell.length_b   1.000
_cell.length_c   1.000
_cell.angle_alpha   90.00
_cell.angle_beta   90.00
_cell.angle_gamma   90.00
#
_symmetry.space_group_name_H-M   'P 1'
#
loop_
_entity.id
_entity.type
_entity.pdbx_description
1 polymer ?
#
loop_
_entity_poly.entity_id
_entity_poly.type
_entity_poly.pdbx_seq_one_letter_code
_entity_poly.pdbx_strand_id
1 'polypeptide(L)' 'MEQAFFVATDTRILGATTICGGPDGRVTIDKSSHGTTTCTTDDLEKAAKMNTVKVRVTVKKGIATQVVERYHP' A
#
# COMPACT_ATOMS: atom_id res chain seq x y z
N MET A 1 -15.85 -3.61 -12.02
CA MET A 1 -14.80 -3.24 -11.05
C MET A 1 -15.18 -1.89 -10.50
N GLU A 2 -15.43 -1.80 -9.20
CA GLU A 2 -15.75 -0.54 -8.52
C GLU A 2 -14.52 -0.16 -7.68
N GLN A 3 -13.88 0.95 -8.00
CA GLN A 3 -12.62 1.37 -7.40
C GLN A 3 -12.95 2.31 -6.24
N ALA A 4 -12.51 1.96 -5.02
CA ALA A 4 -12.86 2.73 -3.82
C ALA A 4 -12.26 4.15 -3.79
N PHE A 5 -11.20 4.39 -4.57
CA PHE A 5 -10.55 5.70 -4.72
C PHE A 5 -9.74 5.76 -6.01
N PHE A 6 -9.58 6.97 -6.55
CA PHE A 6 -8.65 7.22 -7.65
C PHE A 6 -7.22 7.40 -7.11
N VAL A 7 -6.28 6.74 -7.78
CA VAL A 7 -4.83 6.84 -7.55
C VAL A 7 -4.24 7.79 -8.58
N ALA A 8 -3.55 8.83 -8.13
CA ALA A 8 -2.78 9.71 -9.01
C ALA A 8 -1.33 9.18 -9.15
N THR A 9 -0.62 9.61 -10.19
CA THR A 9 0.78 9.21 -10.45
C THR A 9 1.74 9.60 -9.32
N ASP A 10 1.37 10.57 -8.48
CA ASP A 10 2.12 11.02 -7.31
C ASP A 10 1.68 10.33 -6.00
N THR A 11 0.79 9.34 -6.07
CA THR A 11 0.36 8.59 -4.88
C THR A 11 1.55 7.85 -4.29
N ARG A 12 1.91 8.17 -3.05
CA ARG A 12 2.98 7.47 -2.34
C ARG A 12 2.46 6.14 -1.81
N ILE A 13 3.02 5.03 -2.28
CA ILE A 13 2.64 3.68 -1.86
C ILE A 13 3.75 3.09 -0.99
N LEU A 14 3.39 2.62 0.20
CA LEU A 14 4.30 1.98 1.15
C LEU A 14 3.82 0.58 1.52
N GLY A 15 4.64 -0.43 1.27
CA GLY A 15 4.39 -1.84 1.56
C GLY A 15 5.14 -2.34 2.79
N ALA A 16 4.57 -3.36 3.42
CA ALA A 16 5.16 -4.10 4.52
C ALA A 16 5.63 -5.48 4.07
N THR A 17 4.81 -6.21 3.32
CA THR A 17 5.16 -7.47 2.64
C THR A 17 4.14 -7.90 1.59
N THR A 18 2.85 -7.60 1.78
CA THR A 18 1.77 -8.05 0.91
C THR A 18 1.65 -7.19 -0.33
N ILE A 19 1.84 -5.87 -0.23
CA ILE A 19 1.95 -4.98 -1.39
C ILE A 19 3.30 -5.21 -2.06
N CYS A 20 4.37 -4.92 -1.31
CA CYS A 20 5.73 -5.28 -1.63
C CYS A 20 6.52 -5.42 -0.31
N GLY A 21 7.53 -6.28 -0.29
CA GLY A 21 8.42 -6.45 0.85
C GLY A 21 9.69 -5.61 0.73
N GLY A 22 10.44 -5.50 1.83
CA GLY A 22 11.79 -4.97 1.79
C GLY A 22 12.74 -5.87 0.97
N PRO A 23 14.03 -5.49 0.86
CA PRO A 23 15.02 -6.34 0.22
C PRO A 23 14.93 -7.78 0.73
N ASP A 24 14.99 -8.74 -0.20
CA ASP A 24 14.90 -10.17 0.07
C ASP A 24 13.55 -10.67 0.64
N GLY A 25 12.45 -9.92 0.45
CA GLY A 25 11.11 -10.34 0.88
C GLY A 25 10.87 -10.20 2.39
N ARG A 26 11.70 -9.40 3.08
CA ARG A 26 11.55 -9.16 4.52
C ARG A 26 10.38 -8.22 4.81
N VAL A 27 9.71 -8.46 5.94
CA VAL A 27 8.71 -7.54 6.47
C VAL A 27 9.40 -6.23 6.88
N THR A 28 8.88 -5.10 6.41
CA THR A 28 9.42 -3.77 6.72
C THR A 28 8.33 -2.86 7.24
N ILE A 29 8.36 -2.57 8.54
CA ILE A 29 7.31 -1.80 9.21
C ILE A 29 7.84 -0.75 10.17
N ASP A 30 7.04 0.29 10.41
CA ASP A 30 7.27 1.26 11.47
C ASP A 30 6.76 0.75 12.84
N LYS A 31 6.94 1.56 13.89
CA LYS A 31 6.47 1.25 15.26
C LYS A 31 4.95 1.10 15.40
N SER A 32 4.19 1.50 14.37
CA SER A 32 2.73 1.43 14.32
C SER A 32 2.23 0.30 13.41
N SER A 33 3.10 -0.63 13.02
CA SER A 33 2.80 -1.76 12.10
C SER A 33 2.38 -1.34 10.69
N HIS A 34 2.93 -0.22 10.20
CA HIS A 34 2.70 0.23 8.83
C HIS A 34 3.93 0.01 7.96
N GLY A 35 3.71 -0.37 6.70
CA GLY A 35 4.75 -0.59 5.71
C GLY A 35 5.66 0.63 5.51
N THR A 36 6.95 0.38 5.31
CA THR A 36 7.96 1.43 5.08
C THR A 36 8.64 1.34 3.72
N THR A 37 8.44 0.26 2.97
CA THR A 37 9.08 0.08 1.67
C THR A 37 8.29 0.77 0.58
N THR A 38 8.95 1.59 -0.25
CA THR A 38 8.30 2.22 -1.41
C THR A 38 7.93 1.17 -2.45
N CYS A 39 6.67 1.11 -2.85
CA CYS A 39 6.16 0.20 -3.88
C CYS A 39 5.63 0.95 -5.11
N THR A 40 5.37 0.22 -6.18
CA THR A 40 4.74 0.74 -7.39
C THR A 40 3.22 0.65 -7.35
N THR A 41 2.54 1.36 -8.25
CA THR A 41 1.09 1.24 -8.46
C THR A 41 0.70 -0.16 -8.90
N ASP A 42 1.53 -0.81 -9.73
CA ASP A 42 1.31 -2.18 -10.19
C ASP A 42 1.33 -3.19 -9.04
N ASP A 43 2.23 -3.01 -8.07
CA ASP A 43 2.30 -3.86 -6.88
C ASP A 43 1.02 -3.73 -6.03
N LEU A 44 0.53 -2.49 -5.87
CA LEU A 44 -0.73 -2.22 -5.18
C LEU A 44 -1.92 -2.86 -5.92
N GLU A 45 -1.99 -2.74 -7.24
CA GLU A 45 -3.08 -3.35 -8.02
C GLU A 45 -3.06 -4.88 -7.94
N LYS A 46 -1.89 -5.51 -8.00
CA LYS A 46 -1.73 -6.95 -7.83
C LYS A 46 -2.21 -7.37 -6.44
N ALA A 47 -1.75 -6.70 -5.38
CA ALA A 47 -2.15 -6.99 -4.01
C ALA A 47 -3.65 -6.77 -3.77
N ALA A 48 -4.24 -5.73 -4.37
CA ALA A 48 -5.68 -5.45 -4.29
C ALA A 48 -6.51 -6.57 -4.92
N LYS A 49 -6.07 -7.14 -6.05
CA LYS A 49 -6.74 -8.29 -6.70
C LYS A 49 -6.70 -9.56 -5.84
N MET A 50 -5.70 -9.72 -4.98
CA MET A 50 -5.62 -10.84 -4.04
C MET A 50 -6.58 -10.70 -2.86
N ASN A 51 -7.12 -9.51 -2.61
CA ASN A 51 -8.10 -9.21 -1.56
C ASN A 51 -7.64 -9.59 -0.12
N THR A 52 -6.32 -9.64 0.11
CA THR A 52 -5.71 -9.97 1.42
C THR A 52 -5.07 -8.76 2.09
N VAL A 53 -4.87 -7.67 1.34
CA VAL A 53 -4.16 -6.49 1.81
C VAL A 53 -5.09 -5.56 2.60
N LYS A 54 -4.63 -5.10 3.77
CA LYS A 54 -5.25 -4.01 4.53
C LYS A 54 -4.40 -2.77 4.38
N VAL A 55 -5.02 -1.63 4.11
CA VAL A 55 -4.31 -0.37 3.87
C VAL A 55 -4.89 0.79 4.67
N ARG A 56 -4.02 1.75 5.01
CA ARG A 56 -4.40 3.10 5.42
C ARG A 56 -4.25 4.03 4.21
N VAL A 57 -5.34 4.69 3.83
CA VAL A 57 -5.35 5.64 2.71
C VAL A 57 -5.45 7.06 3.26
N THR A 58 -4.59 7.94 2.77
CA THR A 58 -4.70 9.39 2.99
C THR A 58 -5.28 10.01 1.72
N VAL A 59 -6.45 10.64 1.86
CA VAL A 59 -7.15 11.30 0.76
C VAL A 59 -7.07 12.81 0.94
N LYS A 60 -6.70 13.54 -0.11
CA LYS A 60 -6.74 15.00 -0.16
C LYS A 60 -7.54 15.43 -1.38
N LYS A 61 -8.55 16.28 -1.18
CA LYS A 61 -9.43 16.78 -2.27
C LYS A 61 -10.02 15.65 -3.13
N GLY A 62 -10.37 14.51 -2.52
CA GLY A 62 -10.92 13.35 -3.23
C GLY A 62 -9.90 12.45 -3.94
N ILE A 63 -8.61 12.76 -3.86
CA ILE A 63 -7.53 11.99 -4.50
C ILE A 63 -6.72 11.27 -3.42
N ALA A 64 -6.44 9.98 -3.61
CA ALA A 64 -5.52 9.28 -2.73
C ALA A 64 -4.10 9.81 -2.96
N THR A 65 -3.50 10.41 -1.93
CA THR A 65 -2.12 10.91 -1.99
C THR A 65 -1.13 9.95 -1.33
N GLN A 66 -1.62 9.03 -0.50
CA GLN A 66 -0.79 8.02 0.14
C GLN A 66 -1.59 6.75 0.44
N VAL A 67 -1.01 5.60 0.16
CA VAL A 67 -1.53 4.27 0.50
C VAL A 67 -0.44 3.53 1.28
N VAL A 68 -0.76 3.08 2.49
CA VAL A 68 0.20 2.39 3.35
C VAL A 68 -0.35 1.07 3.80
N GLU A 69 0.37 -0.01 3.54
CA GLU A 69 0.03 -1.34 4.03
C GLU A 69 0.01 -1.34 5.56
N ARG A 70 -1.06 -1.89 6.13
CA ARG A 70 -1.13 -2.22 7.54
C ARG A 70 -0.78 -3.70 7.69
N TYR A 71 0.38 -3.95 8.29
CA TYR A 71 0.84 -5.31 8.53
C TYR A 71 -0.06 -6.01 9.54
N HIS A 72 -0.50 -7.20 9.19
CA HIS A 72 -1.29 -8.10 10.02
C HIS A 72 -0.74 -9.52 9.78
N PRO A 73 -0.01 -10.10 10.74
CA PRO A 73 0.37 -11.50 10.69
C PRO A 73 -0.84 -12.43 10.86
#